data_AF-A0A915DUT5-F1
#
_entry.id   AF-A0A915DUT5-F1
#
_cell.length_a   1.000
_cell.length_b   1.000
_cell.length_c   1.000
_cell.angle_alpha   90.00
_cell.angle_beta   90.00
_cell.angle_gamma   90.00
#
_symmetry.space_group_name_H-M   'P 1'
#
loop_
_entity.id
_entity.type
_entity.pdbx_description
1 polymer ?
#
loop_
_entity_poly.entity_id
_entity_poly.type
_entity_poly.pdbx_seq_one_letter_code
_entity_poly.pdbx_strand_id
1 'polypeptide(L)'
;MFVPSVQKSNTYFVQVPHAIMKEGVEVITTHSIHNSLHSVGGIQMLLPLFAQIDMAQEDGIVDYEICSTLLSVISLLLFTSPSAQQQLFHSQGFLIIAHVLNSGAKDHLTMKVLESFIEISNLQSSPAAIPLLKQLFDHVFSLPSCGFDQIQLKLYNFLATDFFNNPNFSSIIRRTPTIIGLMHTLKVFYWVVQPRQLTDPSTAKSTIGQQADVMLPSGCEEKDLNRDEEFQAIFNFISTVEEDDNLYDVLTQVMRQLCQHPALWCQHLTENKQ
;
A
#
# COMPACT_ATOMS: atom_id res chain seq x y z
N MET A 1 3.71 -26.74 64.66
CA MET A 1 3.24 -26.82 63.26
C MET A 1 2.02 -25.92 63.15
N PHE A 2 2.25 -24.67 62.74
CA PHE A 2 1.19 -23.70 62.45
C PHE A 2 0.59 -24.07 61.09
N VAL A 3 -0.73 -24.25 61.01
CA VAL A 3 -1.45 -24.28 59.74
C VAL A 3 -2.43 -23.10 59.77
N PRO A 4 -2.34 -22.15 58.84
CA PRO A 4 -3.10 -20.91 58.88
C PRO A 4 -4.53 -21.12 58.35
N SER A 5 -5.44 -20.33 58.91
CA SER A 5 -6.80 -20.13 58.42
C SER A 5 -6.78 -19.56 57.00
N VAL A 6 -7.41 -20.26 56.05
CA VAL A 6 -7.62 -19.74 54.69
C VAL A 6 -8.61 -18.57 54.76
N GLN A 7 -8.11 -17.39 54.43
CA GLN A 7 -8.91 -16.17 54.29
C GLN A 7 -9.96 -16.35 53.19
N LYS A 8 -11.19 -15.90 53.47
CA LYS A 8 -12.29 -15.77 52.50
C LYS A 8 -11.81 -15.05 51.25
N SER A 9 -11.76 -15.75 50.11
CA SER A 9 -11.85 -15.10 48.81
C SER A 9 -13.29 -14.59 48.67
N ASN A 10 -13.47 -13.27 48.68
CA ASN A 10 -14.73 -12.66 48.24
C ASN A 10 -14.86 -12.83 46.72
N THR A 11 -15.23 -14.03 46.27
CA THR A 11 -15.74 -14.24 44.92
C THR A 11 -17.21 -13.85 44.92
N TYR A 12 -17.51 -12.63 44.47
CA TYR A 12 -18.87 -12.06 44.37
C TYR A 12 -19.73 -12.71 43.27
N PHE A 13 -19.21 -13.69 42.54
CA PHE A 13 -19.93 -14.40 41.50
C PHE A 13 -20.01 -15.88 41.83
N VAL A 14 -21.21 -16.31 42.24
CA VAL A 14 -21.58 -17.72 42.28
C VAL A 14 -22.16 -18.03 40.90
N GLN A 15 -21.46 -18.83 40.09
CA GLN A 15 -22.04 -19.37 38.86
C GLN A 15 -23.09 -20.40 39.24
N VAL A 16 -24.36 -19.98 39.26
CA VAL A 16 -25.50 -20.88 39.41
C VAL A 16 -26.03 -21.20 38.01
N PRO A 17 -25.98 -22.45 37.53
CA PRO A 17 -26.44 -22.84 36.18
C PRO A 17 -27.95 -22.71 35.97
N HIS A 18 -28.71 -22.30 37.00
CA HIS A 18 -30.17 -22.13 36.99
C HIS A 18 -30.61 -20.76 37.54
N ALA A 19 -29.80 -19.71 37.37
CA ALA A 19 -30.24 -18.35 37.71
C ALA A 19 -31.45 -17.96 36.82
N ILE A 20 -32.64 -18.00 37.39
CA ILE A 20 -33.88 -17.57 36.72
C ILE A 20 -33.85 -16.03 36.63
N MET A 21 -33.92 -15.49 35.41
CA MET A 21 -34.02 -14.05 35.18
C MET A 21 -35.32 -13.51 35.79
N LYS A 22 -35.23 -12.45 36.61
CA LYS A 22 -36.41 -11.74 37.11
C LYS A 22 -37.12 -11.01 35.96
N GLU A 23 -38.44 -10.89 36.05
CA GLU A 23 -39.23 -10.06 35.13
C GLU A 23 -38.63 -8.64 35.04
N GLY A 24 -38.38 -8.17 33.81
CA GLY A 24 -37.79 -6.86 33.53
C GLY A 24 -36.25 -6.83 33.43
N VAL A 25 -35.56 -7.96 33.60
CA VAL A 25 -34.12 -8.07 33.30
C VAL A 25 -33.93 -8.49 31.84
N GLU A 26 -33.25 -7.68 31.04
CA GLU A 26 -32.85 -8.03 29.67
C GLU A 26 -31.39 -8.49 29.67
N VAL A 27 -31.08 -9.54 28.91
CA VAL A 27 -29.67 -9.94 28.69
C VAL A 27 -29.04 -8.93 27.74
N ILE A 28 -28.21 -8.03 28.25
CA ILE A 28 -27.39 -7.15 27.42
C ILE A 28 -26.17 -7.94 26.97
N THR A 29 -26.21 -8.51 25.77
CA THR A 29 -25.04 -9.10 25.13
C THR A 29 -24.26 -8.01 24.40
N THR A 30 -23.06 -7.68 24.90
CA THR A 30 -22.16 -6.76 24.19
C THR A 30 -21.50 -7.52 23.04
N HIS A 31 -21.84 -7.19 21.80
CA HIS A 31 -21.14 -7.67 20.62
C HIS A 31 -20.04 -6.68 20.23
N SER A 32 -18.87 -7.17 19.84
CA SER A 32 -17.84 -6.30 19.26
C SER A 32 -18.34 -5.69 17.95
N ILE A 33 -17.80 -4.53 17.58
CA ILE A 33 -18.08 -3.89 16.29
C ILE A 33 -17.76 -4.86 15.14
N HIS A 34 -16.71 -5.66 15.27
CA HIS A 34 -16.35 -6.70 14.28
C HIS A 34 -17.43 -7.76 14.12
N ASN A 35 -17.99 -8.27 15.23
CA ASN A 35 -19.04 -9.28 15.17
C ASN A 35 -20.33 -8.70 14.58
N SER A 36 -20.67 -7.48 14.97
CA SER A 36 -21.84 -6.77 14.46
C SER A 36 -21.72 -6.51 12.95
N LEU A 37 -20.56 -6.03 12.49
CA LEU A 37 -20.29 -5.79 11.07
C LEU A 37 -20.27 -7.12 10.29
N HIS A 38 -19.65 -8.15 10.84
CA HIS A 38 -19.62 -9.48 10.22
C HIS A 38 -21.03 -10.04 10.01
N SER A 39 -21.93 -9.86 10.99
CA SER A 39 -23.34 -10.27 10.90
C SER A 39 -24.15 -9.55 9.82
N VAL A 40 -23.72 -8.38 9.35
CA VAL A 40 -24.41 -7.56 8.33
C VAL A 40 -23.76 -7.68 6.95
N GLY A 41 -22.73 -8.53 6.80
CA GLY A 41 -22.06 -8.78 5.52
C GLY A 41 -20.58 -8.41 5.49
N GLY A 42 -20.00 -7.97 6.60
CA GLY A 42 -18.56 -7.75 6.75
C GLY A 42 -18.03 -6.46 6.12
N ILE A 43 -16.71 -6.36 5.99
CA ILE A 43 -16.03 -5.15 5.52
C ILE A 43 -16.39 -4.78 4.06
N GLN A 44 -16.76 -5.76 3.25
CA GLN A 44 -17.15 -5.56 1.85
C GLN A 44 -18.39 -4.67 1.67
N MET A 45 -19.23 -4.52 2.71
CA MET A 45 -20.38 -3.60 2.71
C MET A 45 -19.96 -2.13 2.59
N LEU A 46 -18.70 -1.81 2.89
CA LEU A 46 -18.16 -0.46 2.73
C LEU A 46 -17.79 -0.15 1.27
N LEU A 47 -17.54 -1.16 0.43
CA LEU A 47 -17.09 -0.96 -0.96
C LEU A 47 -18.12 -0.23 -1.84
N PRO A 48 -19.44 -0.53 -1.78
CA PRO A 48 -20.44 0.22 -2.52
C PRO A 48 -20.50 1.71 -2.17
N LEU A 49 -20.07 2.11 -0.96
CA LEU A 49 -20.04 3.51 -0.55
C LEU A 49 -18.99 4.32 -1.33
N PHE A 50 -17.91 3.67 -1.78
CA PHE A 50 -16.92 4.33 -2.64
C PHE A 50 -17.54 4.73 -3.97
N ALA A 51 -18.46 3.97 -4.53
CA ALA A 51 -19.14 4.34 -5.78
C ALA A 51 -20.04 5.59 -5.66
N GLN A 52 -20.25 6.10 -4.44
CA GLN A 52 -21.10 7.25 -4.15
C GLN A 52 -20.30 8.50 -3.77
N ILE A 53 -18.96 8.45 -3.74
CA ILE A 53 -18.15 9.58 -3.28
C ILE A 53 -18.31 10.84 -4.13
N ASP A 54 -18.59 10.69 -5.42
CA ASP A 54 -18.80 11.81 -6.35
C ASP A 54 -20.26 12.36 -6.30
N MET A 55 -21.13 11.80 -5.47
CA MET A 55 -22.51 12.27 -5.36
C MET A 55 -22.60 13.55 -4.53
N ALA A 56 -23.35 14.53 -5.04
CA ALA A 56 -23.68 15.72 -4.29
C ALA A 56 -24.56 15.38 -3.07
N GLN A 57 -24.23 15.99 -1.93
CA GLN A 57 -25.02 15.88 -0.71
C GLN A 57 -26.30 16.74 -0.81
N GLU A 58 -27.15 16.73 0.22
CA GLU A 58 -28.41 17.48 0.25
C GLU A 58 -28.25 18.99 -0.07
N ASP A 59 -27.09 19.56 0.26
CA ASP A 59 -26.74 20.96 -0.02
C ASP A 59 -26.23 21.21 -1.46
N GLY A 60 -26.17 20.17 -2.30
CA GLY A 60 -25.70 20.23 -3.69
C GLY A 60 -24.17 20.26 -3.85
N ILE A 61 -23.42 20.16 -2.75
CA ILE A 61 -21.96 20.16 -2.71
C ILE A 61 -21.46 18.72 -2.55
N VAL A 62 -20.39 18.36 -3.29
CA VAL A 62 -19.69 17.09 -3.11
C VAL A 62 -18.73 17.20 -1.93
N ASP A 63 -18.83 16.29 -0.98
CA ASP A 63 -17.91 16.22 0.15
C ASP A 63 -16.71 15.32 -0.16
N TYR A 64 -15.56 15.95 -0.38
CA TYR A 64 -14.31 15.26 -0.69
C TYR A 64 -13.66 14.56 0.51
N GLU A 65 -14.13 14.80 1.75
CA GLU A 65 -13.60 14.18 2.97
C GLU A 65 -14.16 12.77 3.23
N ILE A 66 -15.30 12.42 2.62
CA ILE A 66 -15.95 11.11 2.78
C ILE A 66 -14.99 9.97 2.42
N CYS A 67 -14.22 10.12 1.34
CA CYS A 67 -13.27 9.09 0.91
C CYS A 67 -12.22 8.81 1.99
N SER A 68 -11.63 9.85 2.58
CA SER A 68 -10.64 9.71 3.65
C SER A 68 -11.27 9.08 4.90
N THR A 69 -12.51 9.43 5.21
CA THR A 69 -13.24 8.88 6.36
C THR A 69 -13.50 7.39 6.16
N LEU A 70 -13.96 6.97 4.98
CA LEU A 70 -14.19 5.55 4.65
C LEU A 70 -12.89 4.75 4.71
N LEU A 71 -11.79 5.30 4.19
CA LEU A 71 -10.48 4.67 4.27
C LEU A 71 -9.97 4.55 5.71
N SER A 72 -10.23 5.54 6.57
CA SER A 72 -9.85 5.46 7.99
C SER A 72 -10.61 4.35 8.73
N VAL A 73 -11.89 4.15 8.39
CA VAL A 73 -12.71 3.04 8.92
C VAL A 73 -12.17 1.70 8.43
N ILE A 74 -11.82 1.60 7.14
CA ILE A 74 -11.19 0.39 6.58
C ILE A 74 -9.85 0.12 7.29
N SER A 75 -8.99 1.13 7.43
CA SER A 75 -7.71 1.03 8.13
C SER A 75 -7.91 0.46 9.54
N LEU A 76 -8.78 1.06 10.35
CA LEU A 76 -9.10 0.59 11.69
C LEU A 76 -9.56 -0.87 11.72
N LEU A 77 -10.43 -1.28 10.79
CA LEU A 77 -10.92 -2.66 10.70
C LEU A 77 -9.82 -3.66 10.32
N LEU A 78 -8.91 -3.25 9.44
CA LEU A 78 -7.78 -4.08 9.03
C LEU A 78 -6.77 -4.29 10.17
N PHE A 79 -6.52 -3.26 10.99
CA PHE A 79 -5.63 -3.38 12.16
C PHE A 79 -6.20 -4.23 13.30
N THR A 80 -7.52 -4.34 13.37
CA THR A 80 -8.22 -4.98 14.49
C THR A 80 -8.70 -6.40 14.18
N SER A 81 -8.82 -6.79 12.91
CA SER A 81 -9.36 -8.10 12.52
C SER A 81 -8.66 -8.73 11.31
N PRO A 82 -8.07 -9.94 11.43
CA PRO A 82 -7.52 -10.66 10.29
C PRO A 82 -8.60 -11.17 9.33
N SER A 83 -9.83 -11.40 9.83
CA SER A 83 -10.96 -11.77 8.97
C SER A 83 -11.33 -10.62 8.02
N ALA A 84 -11.25 -9.36 8.49
CA ALA A 84 -11.45 -8.20 7.64
C ALA A 84 -10.39 -8.11 6.53
N GLN A 85 -9.12 -8.42 6.84
CA GLN A 85 -8.04 -8.49 5.85
C GLN A 85 -8.35 -9.50 4.74
N GLN A 86 -8.78 -10.71 5.11
CA GLN A 86 -9.14 -11.77 4.16
C GLN A 86 -10.36 -11.39 3.31
N GLN A 87 -11.41 -10.88 3.94
CA GLN A 87 -12.63 -10.46 3.23
C GLN A 87 -12.33 -9.36 2.20
N LEU A 88 -11.57 -8.34 2.60
CA LEU A 88 -11.21 -7.23 1.71
C LEU A 88 -10.37 -7.73 0.53
N PHE A 89 -9.40 -8.62 0.78
CA PHE A 89 -8.60 -9.24 -0.28
C PHE A 89 -9.46 -10.05 -1.25
N HIS A 90 -10.32 -10.94 -0.76
CA HIS A 90 -11.19 -11.77 -1.60
C HIS A 90 -12.17 -10.95 -2.43
N SER A 91 -12.64 -9.82 -1.90
CA SER A 91 -13.54 -8.90 -2.62
C SER A 91 -12.83 -8.02 -3.65
N GLN A 92 -11.51 -8.15 -3.82
CA GLN A 92 -10.71 -7.23 -4.64
C GLN A 92 -10.88 -5.76 -4.20
N GLY A 93 -10.96 -5.51 -2.89
CA GLY A 93 -11.31 -4.21 -2.33
C GLY A 93 -10.41 -3.05 -2.78
N PHE A 94 -9.09 -3.20 -2.72
CA PHE A 94 -8.16 -2.13 -3.15
C PHE A 94 -8.18 -1.88 -4.66
N LEU A 95 -8.48 -2.90 -5.48
CA LEU A 95 -8.66 -2.71 -6.92
C LEU A 95 -9.91 -1.85 -7.20
N ILE A 96 -11.01 -2.17 -6.52
CA ILE A 96 -12.27 -1.41 -6.66
C ILE A 96 -12.07 0.03 -6.19
N ILE A 97 -11.46 0.23 -5.02
CA ILE A 97 -11.16 1.57 -4.48
C ILE A 97 -10.26 2.35 -5.45
N ALA A 98 -9.19 1.73 -5.96
CA ALA A 98 -8.30 2.35 -6.93
C ALA A 98 -9.05 2.75 -8.22
N HIS A 99 -9.92 1.87 -8.73
CA HIS A 99 -10.69 2.14 -9.93
C HIS A 99 -11.66 3.31 -9.74
N VAL A 100 -12.36 3.36 -8.61
CA VAL A 100 -13.25 4.47 -8.25
C VAL A 100 -12.45 5.78 -8.15
N LEU A 101 -11.33 5.77 -7.43
CA LEU A 101 -10.47 6.95 -7.28
C LEU A 101 -9.89 7.46 -8.61
N ASN A 102 -9.61 6.55 -9.56
CA ASN A 102 -9.09 6.92 -10.87
C ASN A 102 -10.19 7.38 -11.84
N SER A 103 -11.43 6.93 -11.64
CA SER A 103 -12.57 7.27 -12.51
C SER A 103 -13.37 8.47 -12.02
N GLY A 104 -13.34 8.73 -10.70
CA GLY A 104 -14.02 9.84 -10.04
C GLY A 104 -13.28 11.17 -10.10
N ALA A 105 -13.77 12.16 -9.36
CA ALA A 105 -13.16 13.48 -9.30
C ALA A 105 -11.78 13.43 -8.62
N LYS A 106 -10.78 14.06 -9.26
CA LYS A 106 -9.40 14.13 -8.74
C LYS A 106 -9.29 14.85 -7.39
N ASP A 107 -10.28 15.66 -7.04
CA ASP A 107 -10.36 16.37 -5.76
C ASP A 107 -10.51 15.42 -4.56
N HIS A 108 -10.97 14.17 -4.77
CA HIS A 108 -10.97 13.13 -3.73
C HIS A 108 -9.55 12.65 -3.38
N LEU A 109 -8.56 12.83 -4.25
CA LEU A 109 -7.17 12.45 -4.01
C LEU A 109 -6.48 13.48 -3.12
N THR A 110 -6.83 13.48 -1.84
CA THR A 110 -6.27 14.37 -0.83
C THR A 110 -5.07 13.75 -0.12
N MET A 111 -4.29 14.59 0.57
CA MET A 111 -3.16 14.13 1.40
C MET A 111 -3.59 13.12 2.46
N LYS A 112 -4.80 13.29 3.04
CA LYS A 112 -5.36 12.38 4.05
C LYS A 112 -5.60 10.97 3.50
N VAL A 113 -6.08 10.89 2.26
CA VAL A 113 -6.31 9.61 1.57
C VAL A 113 -4.98 8.86 1.38
N LEU A 114 -3.93 9.55 0.95
CA LEU A 114 -2.59 8.95 0.85
C LEU A 114 -2.06 8.53 2.24
N GLU A 115 -2.24 9.35 3.26
CA GLU A 115 -1.83 9.00 4.64
C GLU A 115 -2.55 7.75 5.16
N SER A 116 -3.84 7.59 4.85
CA SER A 116 -4.57 6.36 5.17
C SER A 116 -4.01 5.13 4.44
N PHE A 117 -3.62 5.26 3.17
CA PHE A 117 -2.98 4.14 2.45
C PHE A 117 -1.58 3.81 3.01
N ILE A 118 -0.80 4.82 3.37
CA ILE A 118 0.50 4.63 4.04
C ILE A 118 0.28 3.95 5.40
N GLU A 119 -0.72 4.36 6.17
CA GLU A 119 -1.07 3.72 7.43
C GLU A 119 -1.41 2.24 7.23
N ILE A 120 -2.28 1.91 6.28
CA ILE A 120 -2.64 0.53 5.92
C ILE A 120 -1.39 -0.27 5.48
N SER A 121 -0.43 0.36 4.82
CA SER A 121 0.79 -0.33 4.40
C SER A 121 1.65 -0.82 5.58
N ASN A 122 1.47 -0.24 6.77
CA ASN A 122 2.12 -0.63 8.01
C ASN A 122 1.41 -1.78 8.75
N LEU A 123 0.42 -2.43 8.12
CA LEU A 123 -0.15 -3.66 8.68
C LEU A 123 0.95 -4.67 8.96
N GLN A 124 0.99 -5.16 10.20
CA GLN A 124 1.93 -6.21 10.58
C GLN A 124 1.78 -7.39 9.62
N SER A 125 2.92 -7.94 9.19
CA SER A 125 2.98 -9.00 8.19
C SER A 125 2.39 -10.31 8.74
N SER A 126 1.06 -10.36 8.75
CA SER A 126 0.28 -11.56 8.95
C SER A 126 0.12 -12.27 7.60
N PRO A 127 -0.12 -13.60 7.58
CA PRO A 127 -0.38 -14.33 6.34
C PRO A 127 -1.57 -13.77 5.54
N ALA A 128 -2.53 -13.12 6.20
CA ALA A 128 -3.67 -12.48 5.57
C ALA A 128 -3.36 -11.04 5.08
N ALA A 129 -2.42 -10.36 5.71
CA ALA A 129 -2.02 -8.99 5.36
C ALA A 129 -1.12 -8.96 4.12
N ILE A 130 -0.20 -9.93 3.94
CA ILE A 130 0.73 -9.96 2.79
C ILE A 130 0.01 -9.86 1.42
N PRO A 131 -0.98 -10.72 1.09
CA PRO A 131 -1.66 -10.63 -0.21
C PRO A 131 -2.45 -9.34 -0.37
N LEU A 132 -2.94 -8.78 0.73
CA LEU A 132 -3.66 -7.51 0.74
C LEU A 132 -2.72 -6.31 0.51
N LEU A 133 -1.54 -6.30 1.15
CA LEU A 133 -0.50 -5.30 0.93
C LEU A 133 0.03 -5.32 -0.50
N LYS A 134 0.14 -6.52 -1.08
CA LYS A 134 0.47 -6.68 -2.50
C LYS A 134 -0.58 -6.00 -3.37
N GLN A 135 -1.85 -6.27 -3.11
CA GLN A 135 -2.96 -5.68 -3.85
C GLN A 135 -2.99 -4.15 -3.72
N LEU A 136 -2.70 -3.63 -2.51
CA LEU A 136 -2.57 -2.19 -2.26
C LEU A 136 -1.46 -1.58 -3.14
N PHE A 137 -0.29 -2.22 -3.20
CA PHE A 137 0.80 -1.74 -4.04
C PHE A 137 0.45 -1.78 -5.54
N ASP A 138 -0.03 -2.93 -6.02
CA ASP A 138 -0.30 -3.18 -7.44
C ASP A 138 -1.38 -2.24 -8.00
N HIS A 139 -2.35 -1.83 -7.19
CA HIS A 139 -3.50 -1.06 -7.67
C HIS A 139 -3.57 0.37 -7.17
N VAL A 140 -3.05 0.69 -5.99
CA VAL A 140 -3.14 2.05 -5.43
C VAL A 140 -1.82 2.80 -5.62
N PHE A 141 -0.69 2.24 -5.17
CA PHE A 141 0.60 2.95 -5.28
C PHE A 141 1.16 2.99 -6.71
N SER A 142 0.75 2.04 -7.55
CA SER A 142 1.12 2.02 -8.96
C SER A 142 0.27 2.95 -9.84
N LEU A 143 -0.66 3.75 -9.28
CA LEU A 143 -1.47 4.71 -10.03
C LEU A 143 -0.58 5.87 -10.55
N PRO A 144 -0.43 6.04 -11.89
CA PRO A 144 0.40 7.10 -12.45
C PRO A 144 -0.20 8.51 -12.26
N SER A 145 -1.48 8.60 -11.91
CA SER A 145 -2.36 9.74 -12.15
C SER A 145 -2.71 10.57 -10.92
N CYS A 146 -2.06 10.40 -9.77
CA CYS A 146 -2.40 11.18 -8.59
C CYS A 146 -2.19 12.68 -8.89
N GLY A 147 -3.27 13.44 -9.05
CA GLY A 147 -3.30 14.72 -9.76
C GLY A 147 -2.47 15.87 -9.18
N PHE A 148 -1.73 15.66 -8.09
CA PHE A 148 -0.95 16.69 -7.42
C PHE A 148 0.49 16.25 -7.18
N ASP A 149 1.44 17.07 -7.62
CA ASP A 149 2.88 16.83 -7.52
C ASP A 149 3.33 16.57 -6.08
N GLN A 150 2.71 17.22 -5.10
CA GLN A 150 3.06 17.08 -3.68
C GLN A 150 2.68 15.71 -3.11
N ILE A 151 1.50 15.20 -3.46
CA ILE A 151 1.02 13.90 -2.97
C ILE A 151 1.87 12.78 -3.56
N GLN A 152 2.15 12.90 -4.86
CA GLN A 152 2.99 11.94 -5.55
C GLN A 152 4.44 11.92 -5.04
N LEU A 153 5.01 13.10 -4.76
CA LEU A 153 6.34 13.22 -4.16
C LEU A 153 6.41 12.55 -2.78
N LYS A 154 5.37 12.75 -1.94
CA LYS A 154 5.31 12.07 -0.63
C LYS A 154 5.16 10.56 -0.77
N LEU A 155 4.35 10.08 -1.72
CA LEU A 155 4.23 8.64 -1.99
C LEU A 155 5.57 8.03 -2.41
N TYR A 156 6.26 8.62 -3.38
CA TYR A 156 7.54 8.08 -3.84
C TYR A 156 8.63 8.16 -2.79
N ASN A 157 8.69 9.23 -1.99
CA ASN A 157 9.60 9.28 -0.85
C ASN A 157 9.31 8.14 0.15
N PHE A 158 8.04 7.92 0.50
CA PHE A 158 7.63 6.80 1.37
C PHE A 158 8.04 5.43 0.78
N LEU A 159 7.84 5.23 -0.52
CA LEU A 159 8.22 3.98 -1.18
C LEU A 159 9.74 3.74 -1.10
N ALA A 160 10.54 4.78 -1.39
CA ALA A 160 12.00 4.70 -1.35
C ALA A 160 12.56 4.48 0.06
N THR A 161 12.01 5.15 1.08
CA THR A 161 12.60 5.16 2.43
C THR A 161 12.03 4.09 3.35
N ASP A 162 10.73 3.82 3.30
CA ASP A 162 10.06 3.01 4.32
C ASP A 162 9.54 1.70 3.75
N PHE A 163 8.84 1.74 2.61
CA PHE A 163 8.15 0.56 2.08
C PHE A 163 9.12 -0.50 1.54
N PHE A 164 10.10 -0.10 0.73
CA PHE A 164 11.06 -1.05 0.16
C PHE A 164 12.11 -1.54 1.14
N ASN A 165 12.32 -0.83 2.25
CA ASN A 165 13.20 -1.25 3.33
C ASN A 165 12.51 -2.22 4.32
N ASN A 166 11.23 -2.56 4.08
CA ASN A 166 10.51 -3.53 4.89
C ASN A 166 11.13 -4.94 4.72
N PRO A 167 11.43 -5.67 5.80
CA PRO A 167 12.02 -7.01 5.72
C PRO A 167 11.15 -8.02 4.97
N ASN A 168 9.84 -7.79 4.85
CA ASN A 168 8.91 -8.67 4.15
C ASN A 168 8.64 -8.21 2.71
N PHE A 169 9.35 -7.19 2.20
CA PHE A 169 9.15 -6.63 0.87
C PHE A 169 9.14 -7.70 -0.24
N SER A 170 10.08 -8.66 -0.22
CA SER A 170 10.17 -9.70 -1.25
C SER A 170 8.99 -10.69 -1.22
N SER A 171 8.30 -10.81 -0.09
CA SER A 171 7.06 -11.59 0.00
C SER A 171 5.84 -10.83 -0.53
N ILE A 172 5.87 -9.50 -0.46
CA ILE A 172 4.77 -8.62 -0.88
C ILE A 172 4.85 -8.36 -2.38
N ILE A 173 6.05 -8.09 -2.92
CA ILE A 173 6.22 -7.60 -4.29
C ILE A 173 7.17 -8.48 -5.09
N ARG A 174 6.79 -8.75 -6.35
CA ARG A 174 7.70 -9.30 -7.34
C ARG A 174 8.53 -8.16 -7.93
N ARG A 175 9.82 -8.15 -7.64
CA ARG A 175 10.73 -7.04 -7.96
C ARG A 175 10.81 -6.72 -9.47
N THR A 176 10.99 -7.72 -10.33
CA THR A 176 11.13 -7.52 -11.78
C THR A 176 9.94 -6.80 -12.45
N PRO A 177 8.68 -7.25 -12.31
CA PRO A 177 7.55 -6.55 -12.93
C PRO A 177 7.36 -5.14 -12.37
N THR A 178 7.70 -4.90 -11.09
CA THR A 178 7.69 -3.55 -10.52
C THR A 178 8.69 -2.63 -11.18
N ILE A 179 9.93 -3.10 -11.41
CA ILE A 179 10.96 -2.31 -12.12
C ILE A 179 10.53 -2.02 -13.55
N ILE A 180 9.98 -3.02 -14.27
CA ILE A 180 9.45 -2.82 -15.63
C ILE A 180 8.31 -1.79 -15.62
N GLY A 181 7.38 -1.90 -14.68
CA GLY A 181 6.26 -0.97 -14.52
C GLY A 181 6.73 0.46 -14.20
N LEU A 182 7.74 0.60 -13.35
CA LEU A 182 8.38 1.89 -13.04
C LEU A 182 9.10 2.46 -14.27
N MET A 183 9.84 1.66 -15.04
CA MET A 183 10.49 2.11 -16.29
C MET A 183 9.46 2.64 -17.28
N HIS A 184 8.36 1.90 -17.46
CA HIS A 184 7.27 2.32 -18.33
C HIS A 184 6.63 3.61 -17.82
N THR A 185 6.39 3.70 -16.51
CA THR A 185 5.79 4.88 -15.87
C THR A 185 6.67 6.12 -16.03
N LEU A 186 7.97 5.99 -15.79
CA LEU A 186 8.95 7.06 -16.05
C LEU A 186 8.89 7.49 -17.51
N LYS A 187 8.97 6.54 -18.45
CA LYS A 187 8.96 6.85 -19.89
C LYS A 187 7.69 7.60 -20.34
N VAL A 188 6.53 7.23 -19.80
CA VAL A 188 5.22 7.68 -20.29
C VAL A 188 4.65 8.87 -19.52
N PHE A 189 5.10 9.13 -18.28
CA PHE A 189 4.52 10.19 -17.44
C PHE A 189 5.54 11.21 -16.91
N TYR A 190 6.85 10.90 -16.95
CA TYR A 190 7.87 11.77 -16.37
C TYR A 190 8.99 12.07 -17.34
N TRP A 191 9.12 13.34 -17.68
CA TRP A 191 10.18 13.83 -18.53
C TRP A 191 10.54 15.26 -18.15
N VAL A 192 11.83 15.58 -18.23
CA VAL A 192 12.37 16.94 -18.20
C VAL A 192 12.13 17.59 -19.57
N VAL A 193 12.39 16.84 -20.64
CA VAL A 193 12.19 17.27 -22.04
C VAL A 193 11.15 16.39 -22.70
N GLN A 194 10.15 17.00 -23.32
CA GLN A 194 9.03 16.28 -23.94
C GLN A 194 9.51 15.24 -24.96
N PRO A 195 9.14 13.96 -24.80
CA PRO A 195 9.45 12.93 -25.76
C PRO A 195 8.84 13.23 -27.12
N ARG A 196 9.64 13.16 -28.18
CA ARG A 196 9.17 13.46 -29.56
C ARG A 196 8.03 12.55 -30.02
N GLN A 197 7.88 11.39 -29.39
CA GLN A 197 6.90 10.35 -29.74
C GLN A 197 5.57 10.49 -28.98
N LEU A 198 5.45 11.38 -27.99
CA LEU A 198 4.21 11.57 -27.22
C LEU A 198 3.38 12.72 -27.80
N THR A 199 2.26 12.38 -28.43
CA THR A 199 1.34 13.32 -29.09
C THR A 199 0.42 14.08 -28.10
N ASP A 200 0.21 13.55 -26.89
CA ASP A 200 -0.67 14.14 -25.86
C ASP A 200 0.12 14.69 -24.65
N PRO A 201 0.31 16.02 -24.53
CA PRO A 201 1.10 16.66 -23.47
C PRO A 201 0.37 16.78 -22.12
N SER A 202 -0.90 16.33 -22.01
CA SER A 202 -1.76 16.62 -20.85
C SER A 202 -1.37 15.89 -19.55
N THR A 203 -0.36 15.02 -19.57
CA THR A 203 0.03 14.18 -18.42
C THR A 203 1.49 14.39 -17.98
N ALA A 204 2.13 15.46 -18.45
CA ALA A 204 3.53 15.77 -18.14
C ALA A 204 3.71 16.16 -16.67
N LYS A 205 4.64 15.50 -15.96
CA LYS A 205 5.12 15.96 -14.65
C LYS A 205 6.64 16.07 -14.64
N SER A 206 7.14 17.24 -14.24
CA SER A 206 8.52 17.69 -14.50
C SER A 206 9.56 17.28 -13.45
N THR A 207 9.37 16.21 -12.68
CA THR A 207 10.30 15.91 -11.56
C THR A 207 10.74 14.45 -11.54
N ILE A 208 11.73 14.12 -12.37
CA ILE A 208 12.35 12.77 -12.42
C ILE A 208 13.24 12.50 -11.19
N GLY A 209 13.89 13.54 -10.65
CA GLY A 209 15.01 13.39 -9.70
C GLY A 209 14.75 12.63 -8.40
N GLN A 210 13.53 12.69 -7.83
CA GLN A 210 13.20 11.94 -6.61
C GLN A 210 12.65 10.53 -6.90
N GLN A 211 12.20 10.27 -8.13
CA GLN A 211 11.60 8.99 -8.51
C GLN A 211 12.65 7.96 -8.93
N ALA A 212 13.82 8.41 -9.35
CA ALA A 212 14.95 7.53 -9.63
C ALA A 212 15.43 6.78 -8.37
N ASP A 213 15.21 7.31 -7.15
CA ASP A 213 15.64 6.63 -5.92
C ASP A 213 14.73 5.44 -5.56
N VAL A 214 13.45 5.51 -5.92
CA VAL A 214 12.47 4.41 -5.87
C VAL A 214 12.84 3.27 -6.82
N MET A 215 13.61 3.57 -7.86
CA MET A 215 13.86 2.67 -9.00
C MET A 215 14.71 1.46 -8.63
N LEU A 216 15.61 1.60 -7.66
CA LEU A 216 16.57 0.57 -7.25
C LEU A 216 16.72 0.61 -5.73
N PRO A 217 15.79 0.00 -4.97
CA PRO A 217 15.93 -0.04 -3.52
C PRO A 217 17.22 -0.77 -3.15
N SER A 218 18.10 -0.07 -2.45
CA SER A 218 19.41 -0.53 -1.96
C SER A 218 19.33 -1.64 -0.92
N GLY A 219 18.14 -1.97 -0.41
CA GLY A 219 17.94 -2.91 0.70
C GLY A 219 17.88 -4.39 0.33
N CYS A 220 17.79 -4.78 -0.95
CA CYS A 220 17.70 -6.20 -1.32
C CYS A 220 19.08 -6.83 -1.46
N GLU A 221 19.69 -7.24 -0.36
CA GLU A 221 20.79 -8.23 -0.35
C GLU A 221 20.25 -9.67 -0.51
N GLU A 222 19.31 -9.89 -1.45
CA GLU A 222 18.93 -11.26 -1.80
C GLU A 222 20.05 -11.88 -2.63
N LYS A 223 20.76 -12.81 -2.00
CA LYS A 223 21.99 -13.44 -2.48
C LYS A 223 21.83 -14.33 -3.72
N ASP A 224 20.62 -14.55 -4.24
CA ASP A 224 20.37 -15.66 -5.17
C ASP A 224 19.43 -15.35 -6.36
N LEU A 225 19.15 -14.09 -6.71
CA LEU A 225 18.30 -13.81 -7.87
C LEU A 225 19.10 -13.31 -9.07
N ASN A 226 18.92 -14.01 -10.19
CA ASN A 226 19.28 -13.53 -11.52
C ASN A 226 18.57 -12.19 -11.78
N ARG A 227 19.33 -11.09 -11.75
CA ARG A 227 18.82 -9.72 -11.97
C ARG A 227 18.85 -9.30 -13.43
N ASP A 228 19.19 -10.22 -14.34
CA ASP A 228 19.32 -9.91 -15.77
C ASP A 228 18.06 -9.27 -16.34
N GLU A 229 16.87 -9.76 -15.98
CA GLU A 229 15.60 -9.19 -16.47
C GLU A 229 15.38 -7.73 -16.01
N GLU A 230 15.80 -7.40 -14.79
CA GLU A 230 15.73 -6.04 -14.25
C GLU A 230 16.68 -5.10 -14.99
N PHE A 231 17.92 -5.57 -15.20
CA PHE A 231 18.92 -4.82 -15.95
C PHE A 231 18.50 -4.64 -17.41
N GLN A 232 17.95 -5.67 -18.05
CA GLN A 232 17.40 -5.58 -19.40
C GLN A 232 16.28 -4.53 -19.47
N ALA A 233 15.40 -4.45 -18.49
CA ALA A 233 14.36 -3.42 -18.45
C ALA A 233 14.96 -1.99 -18.39
N ILE A 234 15.98 -1.79 -17.55
CA ILE A 234 16.68 -0.50 -17.42
C ILE A 234 17.44 -0.15 -18.70
N PHE A 235 18.18 -1.11 -19.29
CA PHE A 235 18.91 -0.88 -20.53
C PHE A 235 17.97 -0.65 -21.72
N ASN A 236 16.83 -1.32 -21.77
CA ASN A 236 15.79 -1.05 -22.75
C ASN A 236 15.24 0.37 -22.59
N PHE A 237 15.03 0.85 -21.36
CA PHE A 237 14.64 2.23 -21.11
C PHE A 237 15.70 3.21 -21.65
N ILE A 238 16.97 3.03 -21.28
CA ILE A 238 18.09 3.87 -21.73
C ILE A 238 18.22 3.85 -23.26
N SER A 239 18.00 2.69 -23.88
CA SER A 239 18.11 2.54 -25.33
C SER A 239 16.93 3.14 -26.11
N THR A 240 15.79 3.37 -25.45
CA THR A 240 14.56 3.82 -26.11
C THR A 240 14.25 5.31 -25.85
N VAL A 241 14.77 5.90 -24.78
CA VAL A 241 14.61 7.34 -24.52
C VAL A 241 15.67 8.11 -25.31
N GLU A 242 15.23 9.03 -26.15
CA GLU A 242 16.11 9.78 -27.06
C GLU A 242 16.63 11.09 -26.45
N GLU A 243 16.00 11.55 -25.36
CA GLU A 243 16.32 12.82 -24.72
C GLU A 243 17.33 12.63 -23.56
N ASP A 244 18.52 13.19 -23.72
CA ASP A 244 19.64 13.04 -22.77
C ASP A 244 19.28 13.51 -21.34
N ASP A 245 18.54 14.62 -21.21
CA ASP A 245 18.15 15.18 -19.91
C ASP A 245 17.23 14.23 -19.12
N ASN A 246 16.46 13.38 -19.80
CA ASN A 246 15.57 12.40 -19.16
C ASN A 246 16.34 11.17 -18.65
N LEU A 247 17.55 10.93 -19.16
CA LEU A 247 18.39 9.79 -18.79
C LEU A 247 19.26 10.08 -17.56
N TYR A 248 19.51 11.34 -17.23
CA TYR A 248 20.51 11.74 -16.23
C TYR A 248 20.31 11.09 -14.86
N ASP A 249 19.09 11.13 -14.34
CA ASP A 249 18.78 10.60 -13.00
C ASP A 249 18.85 9.07 -12.96
N VAL A 250 18.37 8.41 -14.02
CA VAL A 250 18.45 6.95 -14.19
C VAL A 250 19.90 6.49 -14.25
N LEU A 251 20.73 7.15 -15.08
CA LEU A 251 22.15 6.85 -15.21
C LEU A 251 22.91 7.11 -13.91
N THR A 252 22.60 8.21 -13.22
CA THR A 252 23.21 8.54 -11.92
C THR A 252 22.89 7.47 -10.87
N GLN A 253 21.65 6.99 -10.82
CA GLN A 253 21.27 5.92 -9.90
C GLN A 253 21.92 4.58 -10.26
N VAL A 254 21.97 4.22 -11.54
CA VAL A 254 22.69 3.02 -12.02
C VAL A 254 24.17 3.09 -11.61
N MET A 255 24.82 4.23 -11.83
CA MET A 255 26.22 4.43 -11.44
C MET A 255 26.41 4.33 -9.93
N ARG A 256 25.51 4.93 -9.13
CA ARG A 256 25.54 4.84 -7.66
C ARG A 256 25.45 3.38 -7.19
N GLN A 257 24.55 2.60 -7.78
CA GLN A 257 24.35 1.18 -7.46
C GLN A 257 25.53 0.31 -7.89
N LEU A 258 26.14 0.59 -9.04
CA LEU A 258 27.39 -0.05 -9.48
C LEU A 258 28.54 0.20 -8.48
N CYS A 259 28.65 1.43 -7.97
CA CYS A 259 29.68 1.77 -6.98
C CYS A 259 29.43 1.14 -5.61
N GLN A 260 28.18 1.09 -5.15
CA GLN A 260 27.83 0.58 -3.82
C GLN A 260 27.77 -0.96 -3.77
N HIS A 261 27.31 -1.61 -4.85
CA HIS A 261 27.11 -3.05 -4.92
C HIS A 261 27.67 -3.67 -6.22
N PRO A 262 28.99 -3.59 -6.47
CA PRO A 262 29.60 -4.06 -7.72
C PRO A 262 29.38 -5.57 -7.97
N ALA A 263 29.27 -6.37 -6.92
CA ALA A 263 29.03 -7.82 -7.02
C ALA A 263 27.65 -8.18 -7.58
N LEU A 264 26.63 -7.33 -7.39
CA LEU A 264 25.27 -7.56 -7.91
C LEU A 264 25.17 -7.30 -9.41
N TRP A 265 26.03 -6.41 -9.94
CA TRP A 265 26.05 -6.01 -11.35
C TRP A 265 27.05 -6.80 -12.18
N CYS A 266 28.08 -7.38 -11.55
CA CYS A 266 29.11 -8.15 -12.21
C CYS A 266 29.33 -9.48 -11.47
N GLN A 267 28.36 -10.39 -11.59
CA GLN A 267 28.42 -11.72 -10.97
C GLN A 267 29.70 -12.50 -11.34
N HIS A 268 30.23 -12.28 -12.55
CA HIS A 268 31.47 -12.91 -13.03
C HIS A 268 32.78 -12.37 -12.42
N LEU A 269 32.78 -11.22 -11.73
CA LEU A 269 33.98 -10.73 -11.03
C LEU A 269 34.21 -11.46 -9.69
N THR A 270 33.17 -12.06 -9.12
CA THR A 270 33.25 -12.80 -7.85
C THR A 270 33.63 -14.27 -8.00
N GLU A 271 33.41 -14.88 -9.17
CA GLU A 271 33.78 -16.29 -9.44
C GLU A 271 35.29 -16.50 -9.59
N ASN A 272 36.07 -15.44 -9.85
CA ASN A 272 37.53 -15.51 -10.02
C ASN A 272 38.33 -15.37 -8.70
N LYS A 273 37.69 -15.57 -7.54
CA LYS A 273 38.35 -15.55 -6.21
C LYS A 273 38.29 -16.89 -5.46
N GLN A 274 38.25 -18.02 -6.18
CA GLN A 274 38.55 -19.34 -5.60
C GLN A 274 39.86 -19.88 -6.16
#